data_AF-A0A6I1QFB9-F1
#
_entry.id   AF-A0A6I1QFB9-F1
#
_cell.length_a   1.000
_cell.length_b   1.000
_cell.length_c   1.000
_cell.angle_alpha   90.00
_cell.angle_beta   90.00
_cell.angle_gamma   90.00
#
_symmetry.space_group_name_H-M   'P 1'
#
loop_
_entity.id
_entity.type
_entity.pdbx_description
1 polymer ?
#
loop_
_entity_poly.entity_id
_entity_poly.type
_entity_poly.pdbx_seq_one_letter_code
_entity_poly.pdbx_strand_id
1 'polypeptide(L)'
;MITSLYAAVLAVWICYLSVQVIKQRRKHQVAHSDGQIKELAIARSAHSNATEYIPIGLLLLMLAEFNGASLWLIHLLGVLFIIGRVAHGLAVLNGTMQGRKYGMIATFGTIVVLALINVWQVFC
;
A
#
# COMPACT_ATOMS: atom_id res chain seq x y z
N MET A 1 9.24 16.50 7.88
CA MET A 1 8.69 15.14 8.07
C MET A 1 8.88 14.35 6.79
N ILE A 2 9.86 13.45 6.75
CA ILE A 2 10.22 12.58 5.62
C ILE A 2 9.04 11.70 5.20
N THR A 3 8.25 11.22 6.16
CA THR A 3 7.07 10.39 5.91
C THR A 3 6.08 11.04 4.94
N SER A 4 6.01 12.38 4.88
CA SER A 4 5.15 13.11 3.94
C SER A 4 5.47 12.83 2.47
N LEU A 5 6.75 12.58 2.14
CA LEU A 5 7.17 12.18 0.79
C LEU A 5 6.56 10.83 0.41
N TYR A 6 6.67 9.85 1.29
CA TYR A 6 6.14 8.51 1.08
C TYR A 6 4.61 8.53 1.01
N ALA A 7 3.97 9.34 1.85
CA ALA A 7 2.53 9.54 1.81
C ALA A 7 2.07 10.13 0.47
N ALA A 8 2.76 11.15 -0.05
CA ALA A 8 2.44 11.76 -1.34
C ALA A 8 2.56 10.76 -2.51
N VAL A 9 3.64 9.97 -2.55
CA VAL A 9 3.82 8.95 -3.60
C VAL A 9 2.75 7.86 -3.52
N LEU A 10 2.47 7.36 -2.31
CA LEU A 10 1.46 6.32 -2.12
C LEU A 10 0.04 6.83 -2.36
N ALA A 11 -0.25 8.11 -2.11
CA ALA A 11 -1.51 8.73 -2.48
C ALA A 11 -1.71 8.74 -4.00
N VAL A 12 -0.68 9.12 -4.77
CA VAL A 12 -0.71 9.03 -6.25
C VAL A 12 -0.95 7.58 -6.71
N TRP A 13 -0.32 6.61 -6.04
CA TRP A 13 -0.54 5.19 -6.33
C TRP A 13 -1.97 4.74 -6.05
N ILE A 14 -2.57 5.15 -4.92
CA ILE A 14 -3.99 4.89 -4.61
C ILE A 14 -4.88 5.50 -5.69
N CYS A 15 -4.65 6.76 -6.09
CA CYS A 15 -5.41 7.41 -7.15
C CYS A 15 -5.30 6.65 -8.48
N TYR A 16 -4.12 6.15 -8.84
CA TYR A 16 -3.94 5.31 -10.02
C TYR A 16 -4.82 4.05 -9.96
N LEU A 17 -4.84 3.33 -8.83
CA LEU A 17 -5.67 2.14 -8.66
C LEU A 17 -7.17 2.49 -8.69
N SER A 18 -7.58 3.61 -8.10
CA SER A 18 -8.95 4.12 -8.19
C SER A 18 -9.35 4.39 -9.64
N VAL A 19 -8.47 4.99 -10.46
CA VAL A 19 -8.71 5.20 -11.89
C VAL A 19 -8.93 3.87 -12.62
N GLN A 20 -8.19 2.81 -12.28
CA GLN A 20 -8.43 1.47 -12.86
C GLN A 20 -9.84 0.96 -12.51
N VAL A 21 -10.30 1.13 -11.28
CA VAL A 21 -11.69 0.79 -10.89
C VAL A 21 -12.70 1.59 -11.70
N ILE A 22 -12.51 2.91 -11.82
CA ILE A 22 -13.42 3.80 -12.57
C ILE A 22 -13.50 3.40 -14.05
N LYS A 23 -12.35 3.08 -14.68
CA LYS A 23 -12.30 2.59 -16.06
C LYS A 23 -13.14 1.33 -16.22
N GLN A 24 -13.02 0.36 -15.32
CA GLN A 24 -13.80 -0.88 -15.41
C GLN A 24 -15.30 -0.67 -15.15
N ARG A 25 -15.68 0.22 -14.22
CA ARG A 25 -17.09 0.57 -13.99
C ARG A 25 -17.72 1.23 -15.21
N ARG A 26 -17.03 2.19 -15.83
CA ARG A 26 -17.50 2.87 -17.05
C ARG A 26 -17.59 1.92 -18.23
N LYS A 27 -16.59 1.04 -18.39
CA LYS A 27 -16.58 0.04 -19.48
C LYS A 27 -17.77 -0.92 -19.41
N HIS A 28 -18.12 -1.39 -18.22
CA HIS A 28 -19.15 -2.42 -18.03
C HIS A 28 -20.49 -1.88 -17.52
N GLN A 29 -20.65 -0.57 -17.37
CA GLN A 29 -21.88 0.10 -16.91
C GLN A 29 -22.39 -0.43 -15.55
N VAL A 30 -21.47 -0.74 -14.62
CA VAL A 30 -21.80 -1.28 -13.28
C VAL A 30 -21.74 -0.18 -12.23
N ALA A 31 -22.91 0.19 -11.69
CA ALA A 31 -23.03 1.21 -10.65
C ALA A 31 -22.56 0.73 -9.26
N HIS A 32 -22.97 -0.47 -8.85
CA HIS A 32 -22.72 -1.01 -7.50
C HIS A 32 -22.08 -2.39 -7.53
N SER A 33 -21.39 -2.75 -6.43
CA SER A 33 -20.64 -4.00 -6.32
C SER A 33 -19.63 -4.19 -7.48
N ASP A 34 -19.46 -5.42 -7.95
CA ASP A 34 -18.64 -5.84 -9.09
C ASP A 34 -19.45 -6.26 -10.33
N GLY A 35 -20.78 -6.39 -10.22
CA GLY A 35 -21.63 -6.80 -11.34
C GLY A 35 -21.27 -8.16 -11.94
N GLN A 36 -20.61 -9.04 -11.17
CA GLN A 36 -20.03 -10.31 -11.64
C GLN A 36 -18.96 -10.14 -12.74
N ILE A 37 -18.40 -8.93 -12.89
CA ILE A 37 -17.34 -8.64 -13.85
C ILE A 37 -15.97 -8.90 -13.20
N LYS A 38 -15.26 -9.89 -13.72
CA LYS A 38 -13.97 -10.34 -13.20
C LYS A 38 -12.93 -9.22 -13.15
N GLU A 39 -12.83 -8.42 -14.20
CA GLU A 39 -11.87 -7.31 -14.32
C GLU A 39 -12.16 -6.22 -13.28
N LEU A 40 -13.43 -5.95 -13.01
CA LEU A 40 -13.83 -4.99 -11.98
C LEU A 40 -13.54 -5.54 -10.58
N ALA A 41 -13.78 -6.83 -10.35
CA ALA A 41 -13.41 -7.49 -9.08
C ALA A 41 -11.90 -7.43 -8.83
N ILE A 42 -11.07 -7.68 -9.85
CA ILE A 42 -9.61 -7.58 -9.77
C ILE A 42 -9.16 -6.15 -9.47
N ALA A 43 -9.66 -5.15 -10.21
CA ALA A 43 -9.30 -3.75 -10.00
C ALA A 43 -9.71 -3.28 -8.59
N ARG A 44 -10.90 -3.67 -8.13
CA ARG A 44 -11.36 -3.38 -6.76
C ARG A 44 -10.48 -4.05 -5.72
N SER A 45 -10.08 -5.30 -5.91
CA SER A 45 -9.19 -6.02 -5.00
C SER A 45 -7.83 -5.34 -4.85
N ALA A 46 -7.24 -4.91 -5.97
CA ALA A 46 -5.98 -4.15 -5.93
C ALA A 46 -6.13 -2.84 -5.15
N HIS A 47 -7.21 -2.08 -5.40
CA HIS A 47 -7.48 -0.81 -4.74
C HIS A 47 -7.79 -0.98 -3.24
N SER A 48 -8.69 -1.91 -2.86
CA SER A 48 -9.09 -2.18 -1.48
C SER A 48 -7.87 -2.54 -0.62
N ASN A 49 -7.04 -3.45 -1.12
CA ASN A 49 -5.81 -3.84 -0.44
C ASN A 49 -4.86 -2.64 -0.25
N ALA A 50 -4.77 -1.73 -1.24
CA ALA A 50 -3.99 -0.49 -1.09
C ALA A 50 -4.55 0.43 -0.01
N THR A 51 -5.85 0.66 0.02
CA THR A 51 -6.49 1.52 1.02
C THR A 51 -6.54 0.89 2.42
N GLU A 52 -6.44 -0.43 2.54
CA GLU A 52 -6.37 -1.12 3.83
C GLU A 52 -4.97 -1.06 4.45
N TYR A 53 -3.91 -1.24 3.64
CA TYR A 53 -2.55 -1.37 4.18
C TYR A 53 -1.73 -0.07 4.15
N ILE A 54 -1.93 0.80 3.16
CA ILE A 54 -1.14 2.04 3.06
C ILE A 54 -1.36 2.96 4.26
N PRO A 55 -2.59 3.24 4.72
CA PRO A 55 -2.80 4.16 5.83
C PRO A 55 -2.13 3.71 7.12
N ILE A 56 -2.26 2.42 7.49
CA ILE A 56 -1.64 1.90 8.71
C ILE A 56 -0.10 1.89 8.58
N GLY A 57 0.45 1.55 7.42
CA GLY A 57 1.90 1.60 7.20
C GLY A 57 2.46 3.03 7.29
N LEU A 58 1.78 4.01 6.68
CA LEU A 58 2.17 5.42 6.78
C LEU A 58 2.02 5.98 8.20
N LEU A 59 0.96 5.58 8.92
CA LEU A 59 0.77 5.98 10.31
C LEU A 59 1.92 5.48 11.18
N LEU A 60 2.30 4.20 11.05
CA LEU A 60 3.41 3.64 11.82
C LEU A 60 4.76 4.25 11.42
N LEU A 61 4.97 4.56 10.14
CA LEU A 61 6.18 5.24 9.67
C LEU A 61 6.29 6.65 10.25
N MET A 62 5.18 7.40 10.25
CA MET A 62 5.08 8.73 10.84
C MET A 62 5.36 8.70 12.34
N LEU A 63 4.76 7.74 13.06
CA LEU A 63 4.97 7.59 14.51
C LEU A 63 6.43 7.23 14.82
N ALA A 64 7.04 6.34 14.04
CA ALA A 64 8.46 6.00 14.21
C ALA A 64 9.36 7.23 13.98
N GLU A 65 9.08 8.02 12.94
CA GLU A 65 9.81 9.28 12.68
C GLU A 65 9.61 10.28 13.81
N PHE A 66 8.37 10.44 14.30
CA PHE A 66 8.03 11.34 15.40
C PHE A 66 8.71 10.93 16.72
N ASN A 67 8.82 9.62 16.97
CA ASN A 67 9.52 9.05 18.12
C ASN A 67 11.05 9.05 17.96
N GLY A 68 11.58 9.73 16.94
CA GLY A 68 13.02 9.94 16.77
C GLY A 68 13.77 8.73 16.19
N ALA A 69 13.10 7.86 15.43
CA ALA A 69 13.79 6.78 14.72
C ALA A 69 14.83 7.35 13.73
N SER A 70 15.90 6.60 13.49
CA SER A 70 16.94 6.98 12.54
C SER A 70 16.34 7.32 11.17
N LEU A 71 16.70 8.48 10.61
CA LEU A 71 16.20 8.92 9.31
C LEU A 71 16.53 7.94 8.18
N TRP A 72 17.68 7.25 8.29
CA TRP A 72 18.05 6.18 7.36
C TRP A 72 17.07 5.01 7.40
N LEU A 73 16.60 4.64 8.60
CA LEU A 73 15.63 3.56 8.77
C LEU A 73 14.26 3.96 8.22
N ILE A 74 13.83 5.20 8.44
CA ILE A 74 12.60 5.74 7.85
C ILE A 74 12.65 5.69 6.32
N HIS A 75 13.79 6.09 5.72
CA HIS A 75 13.94 6.00 4.26
C HIS A 75 13.93 4.56 3.75
N LEU A 76 14.66 3.66 4.41
CA LEU A 76 14.72 2.25 4.03
C LEU A 76 13.33 1.60 4.06
N LEU A 77 12.60 1.76 5.16
CA LEU A 77 11.27 1.18 5.32
C LEU A 77 10.25 1.86 4.40
N GLY A 78 10.32 3.18 4.21
CA GLY A 78 9.46 3.90 3.26
C GLY A 78 9.64 3.43 1.81
N VAL A 79 10.89 3.25 1.36
CA VAL A 79 11.18 2.75 -0.01
C VAL A 79 10.72 1.31 -0.15
N LEU A 80 11.03 0.44 0.81
CA LEU A 80 10.59 -0.95 0.80
C LEU A 80 9.06 -1.06 0.75
N PHE A 81 8.36 -0.19 1.49
CA PHE A 81 6.91 -0.13 1.48
C PHE A 81 6.37 0.24 0.10
N ILE A 82 6.88 1.31 -0.52
CA ILE A 82 6.47 1.70 -1.89
C ILE A 82 6.67 0.53 -2.87
N ILE A 83 7.85 -0.08 -2.87
CA ILE A 83 8.15 -1.20 -3.79
C ILE A 83 7.15 -2.34 -3.57
N GLY A 84 6.88 -2.71 -2.30
CA GLY A 84 5.90 -3.73 -1.97
C GLY A 84 4.49 -3.40 -2.47
N ARG A 85 4.02 -2.16 -2.27
CA ARG A 85 2.69 -1.71 -2.69
C ARG A 85 2.53 -1.67 -4.20
N VAL A 86 3.55 -1.18 -4.92
CA VAL A 86 3.53 -1.09 -6.38
C VAL A 86 3.62 -2.49 -7.00
N ALA A 87 4.56 -3.32 -6.54
CA ALA A 87 4.72 -4.69 -7.02
C ALA A 87 3.45 -5.53 -6.80
N HIS A 88 2.84 -5.46 -5.61
CA HIS A 88 1.58 -6.16 -5.33
C HIS A 88 0.45 -5.67 -6.23
N GLY A 89 0.21 -4.35 -6.28
CA GLY A 89 -0.91 -3.79 -7.04
C GLY A 89 -0.82 -4.07 -8.54
N LEU A 90 0.36 -3.93 -9.14
CA LEU A 90 0.59 -4.30 -10.54
C LEU A 90 0.39 -5.80 -10.76
N ALA A 91 0.87 -6.64 -9.85
CA ALA A 91 0.74 -8.08 -9.98
C ALA A 91 -0.72 -8.55 -9.89
N VAL A 92 -1.55 -7.93 -9.03
CA VAL A 92 -2.99 -8.18 -8.98
C VAL A 92 -3.65 -7.76 -10.29
N LEU A 93 -3.36 -6.55 -10.79
CA LEU A 93 -3.95 -6.05 -12.05
C LEU A 93 -3.58 -6.94 -13.26
N ASN A 94 -2.36 -7.46 -13.30
CA ASN A 94 -1.86 -8.32 -14.37
C ASN A 94 -2.16 -9.82 -14.17
N GLY A 95 -2.79 -10.20 -13.06
CA GLY A 95 -3.10 -11.61 -12.77
C GLY A 95 -1.87 -12.50 -12.48
N THR A 96 -0.74 -11.91 -12.09
CA THR A 96 0.52 -12.65 -11.81
C THR A 96 0.65 -13.02 -10.33
N MET A 97 1.12 -14.22 -10.02
CA MET A 97 1.20 -14.70 -8.63
C MET A 97 2.48 -14.27 -7.88
N GLN A 98 3.62 -14.19 -8.56
CA GLN A 98 4.91 -13.91 -7.90
C GLN A 98 4.93 -12.51 -7.28
N GLY A 99 4.58 -11.48 -8.05
CA GLY A 99 4.54 -10.10 -7.54
C GLY A 99 3.50 -9.89 -6.44
N ARG A 100 2.41 -10.68 -6.44
CA ARG A 100 1.42 -10.68 -5.34
C ARG A 100 2.05 -11.17 -4.04
N LYS A 101 2.72 -12.33 -4.09
CA LYS A 101 3.35 -12.95 -2.92
C LYS A 101 4.46 -12.06 -2.36
N TYR A 102 5.44 -11.68 -3.17
CA TYR A 102 6.59 -10.92 -2.70
C TYR A 102 6.21 -9.48 -2.32
N GLY A 103 5.27 -8.85 -3.02
CA GLY A 103 4.76 -7.53 -2.66
C GLY A 103 4.03 -7.52 -1.31
N MET A 104 3.24 -8.56 -1.00
CA MET A 104 2.62 -8.69 0.32
C MET A 104 3.63 -8.99 1.42
N ILE A 105 4.63 -9.85 1.17
CA ILE A 105 5.71 -10.10 2.14
C ILE A 105 6.43 -8.80 2.48
N ALA A 106 6.77 -7.97 1.49
CA ALA A 106 7.40 -6.67 1.73
C ALA A 106 6.49 -5.71 2.50
N THR A 107 5.19 -5.67 2.16
CA THR A 107 4.19 -4.85 2.85
C THR A 107 4.07 -5.24 4.33
N PHE A 108 3.84 -6.53 4.61
CA PHE A 108 3.69 -7.03 5.97
C PHE A 108 4.97 -6.96 6.76
N GLY A 109 6.10 -7.32 6.16
CA GLY A 109 7.40 -7.19 6.80
C GLY A 109 7.66 -5.75 7.25
N THR A 110 7.36 -4.77 6.38
CA THR A 110 7.50 -3.36 6.74
C THR A 110 6.58 -2.95 7.90
N ILE A 111 5.29 -3.32 7.85
CA ILE A 111 4.33 -3.00 8.91
C ILE A 111 4.74 -3.62 10.24
N VAL A 112 5.14 -4.90 10.25
CA VAL A 112 5.58 -5.60 11.46
C VAL A 112 6.83 -4.96 12.04
N VAL A 113 7.83 -4.68 11.20
CA VAL A 113 9.06 -4.01 11.66
C VAL A 113 8.77 -2.63 12.24
N LEU A 114 7.93 -1.82 11.57
CA LEU A 114 7.53 -0.52 12.09
C LEU A 114 6.75 -0.63 13.40
N ALA A 115 5.86 -1.61 13.54
CA ALA A 115 5.13 -1.84 14.79
C ALA A 115 6.08 -2.18 15.94
N LEU A 116 7.06 -3.06 15.70
CA LEU A 116 8.07 -3.43 16.70
C LEU A 116 8.96 -2.24 17.08
N ILE A 117 9.39 -1.43 16.11
CA ILE A 117 10.16 -0.20 16.37
C ILE A 117 9.35 0.76 17.24
N ASN A 118 8.09 1.02 16.89
CA ASN A 118 7.24 1.92 17.66
C ASN A 118 7.01 1.42 19.10
N VAL A 119 6.80 0.12 19.28
CA VAL A 119 6.69 -0.48 20.63
C VAL A 119 7.99 -0.30 21.41
N TRP A 120 9.14 -0.59 20.80
CA TRP A 120 10.45 -0.46 21.43
C TRP A 120 10.72 0.98 21.89
N GLN A 121 10.48 1.97 21.03
CA GLN A 121 10.72 3.39 21.32
C GLN A 121 9.85 3.96 22.45
N VAL A 122 8.75 3.30 22.81
CA VAL A 122 7.92 3.73 23.95
C VAL A 122 8.55 3.33 25.29
N PHE A 123 9.35 2.27 25.32
CA PHE A 123 9.91 1.71 26.57
C PHE A 123 11.40 1.96 26.77
N CYS A 124 12.09 2.55 25.79
CA CYS A 124 13.53 2.79 25.79
C CYS A 124 13.81 4.24 25.43
#